data_AF-A0A2W6C9I6-F1
#
_entry.id   AF-A0A2W6C9I6-F1
#
_cell.length_a   1.000
_cell.length_b   1.000
_cell.length_c   1.000
_cell.angle_alpha   90.00
_cell.angle_beta   90.00
_cell.angle_gamma   90.00
#
_symmetry.space_group_name_H-M   'P 1'
#
loop_
_entity.id
_entity.type
_entity.pdbx_description
1 polymer ?
#
loop_
_entity_poly.entity_id
_entity_poly.type
_entity_poly.pdbx_seq_one_letter_code
_entity_poly.pdbx_strand_id
1 'polypeptide(L)'
;MTRLGTPPQPYELDAGERLSRDEVLALQLERLRATLALAYENVPHYRTAFDAAGVAPVDCRSLGDLARFPFTTKLDLRDNYPFGMFAVPRTDVRRIHASSGTTGRPTVVGYTQRDIDTWAELMARSIRAAGGRPSDTVHVAYGYGLFTGGLGAHYGAERLGCTVIPVSGGMTPRQVQLIHDFEPSIIMVTPSYMLALLDEFERQGLDPRASSLKIGIFGAEPWTEAMRDEIEDRLDMHAVDIYGLSEVMGPGVAQECVETKDGLHIWEDHF
;
A
#
# COMPACT_ATOMS: atom_id res chain seq x y z
N MET A 1 16.03 13.26 18.07
CA MET A 1 16.96 12.80 17.01
C MET A 1 16.23 11.66 16.33
N THR A 2 16.00 11.73 15.02
CA THR A 2 15.19 10.73 14.29
C THR A 2 15.79 9.33 14.45
N ARG A 3 14.98 8.35 14.84
CA ARG A 3 15.43 6.97 15.10
C ARG A 3 15.50 6.18 13.79
N LEU A 4 16.68 6.06 13.19
CA LEU A 4 16.86 5.37 11.91
C LEU A 4 17.12 3.86 12.10
N GLY A 5 16.60 3.07 11.16
CA GLY A 5 16.80 1.61 11.11
C GLY A 5 17.94 1.19 10.19
N THR A 6 18.15 -0.12 10.07
CA THR A 6 19.16 -0.68 9.17
C THR A 6 18.58 -0.81 7.75
N PRO A 7 19.24 -0.25 6.72
CA PRO A 7 18.76 -0.38 5.34
C PRO A 7 18.78 -1.85 4.88
N PRO A 8 17.94 -2.22 3.91
CA PRO A 8 18.12 -3.50 3.19
C PRO A 8 19.51 -3.55 2.53
N GLN A 9 20.10 -4.74 2.51
CA GLN A 9 21.35 -4.96 1.79
C GLN A 9 21.12 -4.84 0.29
N PRO A 10 22.11 -4.38 -0.49
CA PRO A 10 21.94 -4.21 -1.93
C PRO A 10 21.47 -5.48 -2.65
N TYR A 11 21.84 -6.67 -2.18
CA TYR A 11 21.41 -7.94 -2.79
C TYR A 11 19.95 -8.32 -2.48
N GLU A 12 19.33 -7.72 -1.46
CA GLU A 12 17.93 -7.92 -1.07
C GLU A 12 16.95 -7.04 -1.88
N LEU A 13 17.48 -6.02 -2.57
CA LEU A 13 16.69 -5.13 -3.42
C LEU A 13 16.25 -5.83 -4.71
N ASP A 14 15.05 -5.54 -5.17
CA ASP A 14 14.51 -6.01 -6.43
C ASP A 14 15.27 -5.37 -7.60
N ALA A 15 15.19 -5.98 -8.78
CA ALA A 15 15.90 -5.46 -9.96
C ALA A 15 15.51 -4.01 -10.31
N GLY A 16 14.23 -3.66 -10.12
CA GLY A 16 13.70 -2.31 -10.39
C GLY A 16 14.28 -1.23 -9.47
N GLU A 17 14.58 -1.56 -8.21
CA GLU A 17 15.15 -0.63 -7.22
C GLU A 17 16.63 -0.32 -7.47
N ARG A 18 17.27 -1.02 -8.41
CA ARG A 18 18.68 -0.84 -8.77
C ARG A 18 18.87 -0.17 -10.12
N LEU A 19 17.78 0.17 -10.80
CA LEU A 19 17.83 0.84 -12.09
C LEU A 19 18.42 2.24 -11.93
N SER A 20 19.23 2.65 -12.89
CA SER A 20 19.63 4.05 -13.04
C SER A 20 18.43 4.91 -13.40
N ARG A 21 18.55 6.23 -13.23
CA ARG A 21 17.47 7.16 -13.57
C ARG A 21 17.02 7.05 -15.03
N ASP A 22 17.96 6.88 -15.94
CA ASP A 22 17.66 6.75 -17.38
C ASP A 22 16.91 5.44 -17.68
N GLU A 23 17.26 4.35 -16.99
CA GLU A 23 16.57 3.06 -17.13
C GLU A 23 15.14 3.10 -16.57
N VAL A 24 14.93 3.76 -15.41
CA VAL A 24 13.59 3.97 -14.84
C VAL A 24 12.72 4.77 -15.82
N LEU A 25 13.21 5.90 -16.34
CA LEU A 25 12.46 6.74 -17.26
C LEU A 25 12.11 6.02 -18.57
N ALA A 26 13.01 5.18 -19.08
CA ALA A 26 12.76 4.35 -20.25
C ALA A 26 11.67 3.30 -19.98
N LEU A 27 11.75 2.59 -18.84
CA LEU A 27 10.78 1.60 -18.41
C LEU A 27 9.39 2.20 -18.20
N GLN A 28 9.32 3.36 -17.54
CA GLN A 28 8.08 4.10 -17.32
C GLN A 28 7.43 4.50 -18.65
N LEU A 29 8.20 5.01 -19.62
CA LEU A 29 7.63 5.38 -20.91
C LEU A 29 7.09 4.18 -21.69
N GLU A 30 7.79 3.04 -21.65
CA GLU A 30 7.33 1.79 -22.25
C GLU A 30 6.00 1.34 -21.63
N ARG A 31 5.94 1.26 -20.30
CA ARG A 31 4.75 0.82 -19.57
C ARG A 31 3.59 1.79 -19.70
N LEU A 32 3.85 3.10 -19.66
CA LEU A 32 2.83 4.13 -19.84
C LEU A 32 2.13 3.99 -21.19
N ARG A 33 2.90 3.82 -22.28
CA ARG A 33 2.33 3.61 -23.62
C ARG A 33 1.47 2.35 -23.69
N ALA A 34 1.93 1.25 -23.09
CA ALA A 34 1.16 0.01 -23.02
C ALA A 34 -0.14 0.18 -22.23
N THR A 35 -0.10 0.87 -21.09
CA THR A 35 -1.26 1.18 -20.25
C THR A 35 -2.28 2.07 -20.97
N LEU A 36 -1.83 3.13 -21.65
CA LEU A 36 -2.69 4.01 -22.43
C LEU A 36 -3.38 3.26 -23.57
N ALA A 37 -2.66 2.40 -24.28
CA ALA A 37 -3.22 1.57 -25.36
C ALA A 37 -4.26 0.60 -24.80
N LEU A 38 -3.94 -0.14 -23.74
CA LEU A 38 -4.85 -1.08 -23.10
C LEU A 38 -6.12 -0.41 -22.61
N ALA A 39 -6.00 0.75 -21.95
CA ALA A 39 -7.14 1.53 -21.46
C ALA A 39 -8.04 2.00 -22.62
N TYR A 40 -7.47 2.60 -23.66
CA TYR A 40 -8.20 3.08 -24.82
C TYR A 40 -8.91 1.95 -25.59
N GLU A 41 -8.25 0.81 -25.74
CA GLU A 41 -8.77 -0.33 -26.50
C GLU A 41 -9.90 -1.05 -25.76
N ASN A 42 -9.76 -1.24 -24.45
CA ASN A 42 -10.59 -2.18 -23.70
C ASN A 42 -11.63 -1.54 -22.78
N VAL A 43 -11.53 -0.23 -22.51
CA VAL A 43 -12.45 0.46 -21.59
C VAL A 43 -13.23 1.57 -22.32
N PRO A 44 -14.56 1.43 -22.49
CA PRO A 44 -15.38 2.41 -23.22
C PRO A 44 -15.28 3.85 -22.69
N HIS A 45 -15.13 4.01 -21.37
CA HIS A 45 -14.93 5.32 -20.74
C HIS A 45 -13.66 6.01 -21.24
N TYR A 46 -12.51 5.31 -21.20
CA TYR A 46 -11.23 5.89 -21.64
C TYR A 46 -11.19 6.19 -23.13
N ARG A 47 -11.79 5.32 -23.96
CA ARG A 47 -11.97 5.61 -25.39
C ARG A 47 -12.70 6.94 -25.61
N THR A 48 -13.86 7.08 -24.98
CA THR A 48 -14.69 8.30 -25.07
C THR A 48 -13.95 9.53 -24.57
N ALA A 49 -13.27 9.43 -23.42
CA ALA A 49 -12.55 10.55 -22.83
C ALA A 49 -11.35 10.99 -23.69
N PHE A 50 -10.61 10.03 -24.25
CA PHE A 50 -9.44 10.31 -25.11
C PHE A 50 -9.88 10.92 -26.44
N ASP A 51 -10.93 10.37 -27.06
CA ASP A 51 -11.50 10.92 -28.31
C ASP A 51 -12.02 12.36 -28.10
N ALA A 52 -12.67 12.63 -26.97
CA ALA A 52 -13.16 13.97 -26.62
C ALA A 52 -12.02 14.98 -26.36
N ALA A 53 -10.90 14.50 -25.81
CA ALA A 53 -9.69 15.31 -25.61
C ALA A 53 -8.84 15.45 -26.89
N GLY A 54 -9.18 14.73 -27.98
CA GLY A 54 -8.45 14.76 -29.24
C GLY A 54 -7.06 14.13 -29.15
N VAL A 55 -6.89 13.12 -28.29
CA VAL A 55 -5.62 12.40 -28.11
C VAL A 55 -5.80 10.90 -28.33
N ALA A 56 -4.78 10.25 -28.87
CA ALA A 56 -4.69 8.80 -29.00
C ALA A 56 -3.46 8.26 -28.25
N PRO A 57 -3.40 6.96 -27.88
CA PRO A 57 -2.24 6.39 -27.18
C PRO A 57 -0.89 6.64 -27.89
N VAL A 58 -0.89 6.65 -29.24
CA VAL A 58 0.29 6.92 -30.08
C VAL A 58 0.84 8.35 -29.95
N ASP A 59 0.08 9.27 -29.35
CA ASP A 59 0.49 10.64 -29.09
C ASP A 59 1.43 10.77 -27.89
N CYS A 60 1.53 9.74 -27.04
CA CYS A 60 2.46 9.69 -25.91
C CYS A 60 3.87 9.31 -26.40
N ARG A 61 4.70 10.31 -26.75
CA ARG A 61 6.06 10.11 -27.26
C ARG A 61 7.13 10.29 -26.20
N SER A 62 6.80 10.96 -25.11
CA SER A 62 7.62 11.19 -23.93
C SER A 62 6.74 11.16 -22.67
N LEU A 63 7.34 11.03 -21.49
CA LEU A 63 6.60 11.08 -20.22
C LEU A 63 5.84 12.41 -20.04
N GLY A 64 6.38 13.52 -20.56
CA GLY A 64 5.73 14.82 -20.51
C GLY A 64 4.43 14.91 -21.32
N ASP A 65 4.23 14.04 -22.32
CA ASP A 65 3.00 14.01 -23.11
C ASP A 65 1.79 13.51 -22.30
N LEU A 66 2.01 12.89 -21.13
CA LEU A 66 0.94 12.45 -20.25
C LEU A 66 0.00 13.61 -19.84
N ALA A 67 0.53 14.83 -19.73
CA ALA A 67 -0.25 16.03 -19.40
C ALA A 67 -1.33 16.39 -20.44
N ARG A 68 -1.30 15.77 -21.64
CA ARG A 68 -2.31 15.96 -22.69
C ARG A 68 -3.52 15.04 -22.52
N PHE A 69 -3.39 13.96 -21.74
CA PHE A 69 -4.46 13.00 -21.52
C PHE A 69 -5.42 13.49 -20.42
N PRO A 70 -6.72 13.15 -20.51
CA PRO A 70 -7.71 13.63 -19.55
C PRO A 70 -7.50 12.98 -18.17
N PHE A 71 -7.86 13.72 -17.11
CA PHE A 71 -7.90 13.18 -15.76
C PHE A 71 -9.05 12.18 -15.59
N THR A 72 -8.83 11.21 -14.70
CA THR A 72 -9.90 10.35 -14.15
C THR A 72 -10.17 10.75 -12.71
N THR A 73 -11.44 10.85 -12.38
CA THR A 73 -11.92 11.29 -11.06
C THR A 73 -12.74 10.20 -10.41
N LYS A 74 -13.06 10.40 -9.12
CA LYS A 74 -13.95 9.50 -8.39
C LYS A 74 -15.36 9.42 -8.99
N LEU A 75 -15.80 10.46 -9.71
CA LEU A 75 -17.10 10.46 -10.37
C LEU A 75 -17.13 9.43 -11.52
N ASP A 76 -16.06 9.34 -12.30
CA ASP A 76 -15.97 8.41 -13.43
C ASP A 76 -16.14 6.96 -12.98
N LEU A 77 -15.53 6.58 -11.85
CA LEU A 77 -15.68 5.22 -11.30
C LEU A 77 -17.10 4.97 -10.76
N ARG A 78 -17.79 6.01 -10.27
CA ARG A 78 -19.18 5.89 -9.80
C ARG A 78 -20.16 5.73 -10.95
N ASP A 79 -19.96 6.48 -12.02
CA ASP A 79 -20.81 6.46 -13.21
C ASP A 79 -20.66 5.13 -13.99
N ASN A 80 -19.52 4.47 -13.82
CA ASN A 80 -19.23 3.15 -14.41
C ASN A 80 -19.41 1.97 -13.43
N TYR A 81 -20.10 2.18 -12.31
CA TYR A 81 -20.38 1.12 -11.34
C TYR A 81 -21.24 -0.01 -11.94
N PRO A 82 -21.02 -1.30 -11.59
CA PRO A 82 -19.96 -1.77 -10.69
C PRO A 82 -18.65 -2.14 -11.39
N PHE A 83 -18.67 -2.47 -12.69
CA PHE A 83 -17.53 -3.10 -13.37
C PHE A 83 -17.19 -2.45 -14.72
N GLY A 84 -17.78 -1.30 -15.05
CA GLY A 84 -17.59 -0.63 -16.35
C GLY A 84 -16.17 -0.10 -16.59
N MET A 85 -15.35 -0.05 -15.55
CA MET A 85 -13.93 0.33 -15.62
C MET A 85 -12.98 -0.87 -15.82
N PHE A 86 -13.48 -2.10 -15.89
CA PHE A 86 -12.61 -3.26 -16.07
C PHE A 86 -12.15 -3.36 -17.52
N ALA A 87 -10.83 -3.53 -17.71
CA ALA A 87 -10.20 -3.69 -19.01
C ALA A 87 -10.09 -5.17 -19.46
N VAL A 88 -10.63 -6.10 -18.69
CA VAL A 88 -10.63 -7.54 -18.99
C VAL A 88 -12.02 -8.15 -18.74
N PRO A 89 -12.36 -9.29 -19.38
CA PRO A 89 -13.58 -10.01 -19.09
C PRO A 89 -13.70 -10.38 -17.60
N ARG A 90 -14.94 -10.42 -17.10
CA ARG A 90 -15.19 -10.67 -15.67
C ARG A 90 -14.68 -12.02 -15.18
N THR A 91 -14.54 -13.00 -16.07
CA THR A 91 -13.99 -14.34 -15.82
C THR A 91 -12.50 -14.34 -15.46
N ASP A 92 -11.78 -13.28 -15.80
CA ASP A 92 -10.34 -13.14 -15.57
C ASP A 92 -10.05 -12.37 -14.27
N VAL A 93 -11.08 -11.76 -13.67
CA VAL A 93 -10.99 -11.04 -12.40
C VAL A 93 -11.05 -12.02 -11.23
N ARG A 94 -10.02 -12.03 -10.40
CA ARG A 94 -9.85 -12.93 -9.23
C ARG A 94 -10.20 -12.26 -7.90
N ARG A 95 -10.17 -10.93 -7.83
CA ARG A 95 -10.51 -10.18 -6.61
C ARG A 95 -11.31 -8.93 -6.92
N ILE A 96 -12.17 -8.57 -5.98
CA ILE A 96 -12.88 -7.30 -5.95
C ILE A 96 -12.63 -6.67 -4.59
N HIS A 97 -12.29 -5.38 -4.59
CA HIS A 97 -12.29 -4.55 -3.40
C HIS A 97 -13.24 -3.37 -3.61
N ALA A 98 -13.65 -2.74 -2.51
CA ALA A 98 -14.50 -1.57 -2.55
C ALA A 98 -14.14 -0.60 -1.43
N SER A 99 -14.17 0.70 -1.75
CA SER A 99 -14.01 1.76 -0.76
C SER A 99 -15.22 1.83 0.18
N SER A 100 -15.05 2.37 1.38
CA SER A 100 -16.10 2.50 2.41
C SER A 100 -17.26 3.44 2.04
N GLY A 101 -17.21 4.11 0.88
CA GLY A 101 -18.37 4.81 0.32
C GLY A 101 -18.91 5.97 1.16
N THR A 102 -18.06 6.74 1.83
CA THR A 102 -18.47 7.84 2.75
C THR A 102 -19.38 8.92 2.14
N THR A 103 -19.49 8.97 0.80
CA THR A 103 -20.28 9.98 0.04
C THR A 103 -21.22 9.36 -1.00
N GLY A 104 -21.60 8.07 -0.89
CA GLY A 104 -22.58 7.43 -1.78
C GLY A 104 -22.21 6.00 -2.17
N ARG A 105 -22.45 5.62 -3.43
CA ARG A 105 -22.10 4.28 -3.94
C ARG A 105 -20.59 4.04 -3.80
N PRO A 106 -20.17 2.85 -3.31
CA PRO A 106 -18.77 2.49 -3.23
C PRO A 106 -18.09 2.52 -4.60
N THR A 107 -16.87 3.06 -4.64
CA THR A 107 -15.95 2.80 -5.74
C THR A 107 -15.53 1.32 -5.70
N VAL A 108 -15.65 0.60 -6.82
CA VAL A 108 -15.29 -0.81 -6.95
C VAL A 108 -14.03 -0.93 -7.81
N VAL A 109 -13.10 -1.78 -7.38
CA VAL A 109 -11.87 -2.10 -8.11
C VAL A 109 -11.70 -3.61 -8.23
N GLY A 110 -11.06 -4.06 -9.29
CA GLY A 110 -10.91 -5.47 -9.63
C GLY A 110 -9.47 -5.80 -10.00
N TYR A 111 -9.07 -7.05 -9.72
CA TYR A 111 -7.70 -7.51 -9.90
C TYR A 111 -7.72 -8.86 -10.60
N THR A 112 -6.89 -9.01 -11.64
CA THR A 112 -6.52 -10.32 -12.20
C THR A 112 -5.59 -11.06 -11.23
N GLN A 113 -5.24 -12.32 -11.55
CA GLN A 113 -4.23 -13.03 -10.75
C GLN A 113 -2.89 -12.29 -10.74
N ARG A 114 -2.45 -11.81 -11.91
CA ARG A 114 -1.20 -11.06 -12.06
C ARG A 114 -1.19 -9.78 -11.21
N ASP A 115 -2.32 -9.09 -11.14
CA ASP A 115 -2.43 -7.87 -10.34
C ASP A 115 -2.32 -8.17 -8.84
N ILE A 116 -2.88 -9.30 -8.36
CA ILE A 116 -2.72 -9.76 -6.98
C ILE A 116 -1.26 -10.11 -6.69
N ASP A 117 -0.59 -10.82 -7.61
CA ASP A 117 0.81 -11.19 -7.46
C ASP A 117 1.72 -9.95 -7.40
N THR A 118 1.45 -8.97 -8.27
CA THR A 118 2.18 -7.70 -8.31
C THR A 118 1.95 -6.89 -7.02
N TRP A 119 0.71 -6.84 -6.54
CA TRP A 119 0.39 -6.16 -5.28
C TRP A 119 1.10 -6.79 -4.08
N ALA A 120 1.12 -8.13 -4.03
CA ALA A 120 1.86 -8.85 -2.99
C ALA A 120 3.36 -8.55 -3.04
N GLU A 121 3.97 -8.46 -4.22
CA GLU A 121 5.39 -8.11 -4.41
C GLU A 121 5.70 -6.69 -3.92
N LEU A 122 4.88 -5.71 -4.29
CA LEU A 122 5.06 -4.33 -3.84
C LEU A 122 4.86 -4.16 -2.34
N MET A 123 3.90 -4.88 -1.75
CA MET A 123 3.72 -4.88 -0.30
C MET A 123 4.87 -5.59 0.42
N ALA A 124 5.42 -6.68 -0.12
CA ALA A 124 6.61 -7.32 0.42
C ALA A 124 7.83 -6.37 0.38
N ARG A 125 8.01 -5.67 -0.74
CA ARG A 125 9.00 -4.59 -0.89
C ARG A 125 8.79 -3.49 0.15
N SER A 126 7.55 -3.04 0.36
CA SER A 126 7.22 -2.04 1.39
C SER A 126 7.60 -2.51 2.79
N ILE A 127 7.30 -3.76 3.15
CA ILE A 127 7.66 -4.29 4.46
C ILE A 127 9.19 -4.40 4.60
N ARG A 128 9.91 -4.79 3.53
CA ARG A 128 11.39 -4.80 3.50
C ARG A 128 11.99 -3.41 3.73
N ALA A 129 11.47 -2.39 3.03
CA ALA A 129 11.91 -1.00 3.17
C ALA A 129 11.63 -0.43 4.57
N ALA A 130 10.58 -0.90 5.25
CA ALA A 130 10.31 -0.59 6.65
C ALA A 130 11.28 -1.25 7.64
N GLY A 131 12.16 -2.15 7.18
CA GLY A 131 13.09 -2.91 8.00
C GLY A 131 12.66 -4.36 8.28
N GLY A 132 11.52 -4.81 7.78
CA GLY A 132 11.04 -6.18 7.96
C GLY A 132 11.83 -7.21 7.16
N ARG A 133 11.85 -8.46 7.64
CA ARG A 133 12.62 -9.58 7.09
C ARG A 133 11.76 -10.86 7.03
N PRO A 134 12.13 -11.85 6.19
CA PRO A 134 11.35 -13.08 6.02
C PRO A 134 11.06 -13.85 7.31
N SER A 135 11.91 -13.78 8.34
CA SER A 135 11.68 -14.49 9.61
C SER A 135 10.79 -13.76 10.60
N ASP A 136 10.37 -12.53 10.29
CA ASP A 136 9.58 -11.71 11.22
C ASP A 136 8.15 -12.22 11.36
N THR A 137 7.55 -11.92 12.52
CA THR A 137 6.12 -12.14 12.78
C THR A 137 5.39 -10.81 12.65
N VAL A 138 4.39 -10.76 11.78
CA VAL A 138 3.64 -9.54 11.41
C VAL A 138 2.22 -9.60 11.95
N HIS A 139 1.91 -8.66 12.84
CA HIS A 139 0.58 -8.44 13.40
C HIS A 139 -0.24 -7.51 12.50
N VAL A 140 -1.18 -8.06 11.73
CA VAL A 140 -1.99 -7.28 10.80
C VAL A 140 -3.30 -6.87 11.46
N ALA A 141 -3.38 -5.60 11.85
CA ALA A 141 -4.56 -4.99 12.48
C ALA A 141 -5.33 -4.04 11.53
N TYR A 142 -4.93 -3.92 10.27
CA TYR A 142 -5.79 -3.35 9.23
C TYR A 142 -7.04 -4.22 9.00
N GLY A 143 -8.18 -3.59 8.74
CA GLY A 143 -9.44 -4.30 8.51
C GLY A 143 -9.40 -5.25 7.31
N TYR A 144 -9.79 -6.51 7.52
CA TYR A 144 -9.99 -7.50 6.47
C TYR A 144 -11.41 -7.43 5.91
N GLY A 145 -11.54 -7.57 4.59
CA GLY A 145 -12.82 -7.57 3.90
C GLY A 145 -12.73 -6.83 2.56
N LEU A 146 -13.75 -6.01 2.25
CA LEU A 146 -13.76 -5.20 1.03
C LEU A 146 -12.70 -4.10 1.03
N PHE A 147 -12.26 -3.65 2.21
CA PHE A 147 -11.13 -2.75 2.34
C PHE A 147 -9.83 -3.42 1.87
N THR A 148 -9.00 -2.67 1.14
CA THR A 148 -7.73 -3.17 0.58
C THR A 148 -6.65 -3.35 1.64
N GLY A 149 -6.72 -2.65 2.78
CA GLY A 149 -5.65 -2.63 3.79
C GLY A 149 -5.29 -4.02 4.34
N GLY A 150 -6.24 -4.72 4.95
CA GLY A 150 -5.97 -6.00 5.61
C GLY A 150 -5.45 -7.07 4.66
N LEU A 151 -6.11 -7.26 3.51
CA LEU A 151 -5.68 -8.25 2.52
C LEU A 151 -4.39 -7.85 1.80
N GLY A 152 -4.14 -6.56 1.54
CA GLY A 152 -2.86 -6.10 0.97
C GLY A 152 -1.68 -6.36 1.90
N ALA A 153 -1.81 -5.96 3.17
CA ALA A 153 -0.83 -6.25 4.22
C ALA A 153 -0.57 -7.74 4.36
N HIS A 154 -1.63 -8.55 4.37
CA HIS A 154 -1.54 -10.00 4.46
C HIS A 154 -0.71 -10.61 3.32
N TYR A 155 -1.09 -10.35 2.06
CA TYR A 155 -0.41 -10.94 0.92
C TYR A 155 1.06 -10.49 0.81
N GLY A 156 1.36 -9.24 1.16
CA GLY A 156 2.73 -8.75 1.20
C GLY A 156 3.59 -9.41 2.27
N ALA A 157 3.06 -9.53 3.49
CA ALA A 157 3.77 -10.17 4.59
C ALA A 157 4.02 -11.66 4.30
N GLU A 158 3.02 -12.39 3.80
CA GLU A 158 3.21 -13.79 3.35
C GLU A 158 4.23 -13.88 2.20
N ARG A 159 4.16 -12.96 1.23
CA ARG A 159 5.09 -12.93 0.10
C ARG A 159 6.53 -12.65 0.52
N LEU A 160 6.75 -11.79 1.52
CA LEU A 160 8.08 -11.54 2.08
C LEU A 160 8.63 -12.77 2.83
N GLY A 161 7.76 -13.71 3.23
CA GLY A 161 8.10 -14.92 3.98
C GLY A 161 7.77 -14.86 5.47
N CYS A 162 7.18 -13.75 5.94
CA CYS A 162 6.85 -13.53 7.35
C CYS A 162 5.78 -14.49 7.86
N THR A 163 5.76 -14.69 9.18
CA THR A 163 4.62 -15.33 9.87
C THR A 163 3.52 -14.28 10.07
N VAL A 164 2.35 -14.47 9.46
CA VAL A 164 1.25 -13.49 9.54
C VAL A 164 0.28 -13.83 10.66
N ILE A 165 -0.04 -12.87 11.52
CA ILE A 165 -1.13 -12.93 12.50
C ILE A 165 -2.29 -12.07 11.96
N PRO A 166 -3.33 -12.68 11.35
CA PRO A 166 -4.40 -11.95 10.65
C PRO A 166 -5.53 -11.54 11.62
N VAL A 167 -5.25 -10.60 12.52
CA VAL A 167 -6.20 -10.23 13.59
C VAL A 167 -7.35 -9.36 13.09
N SER A 168 -7.12 -8.54 12.05
CA SER A 168 -8.04 -7.48 11.60
C SER A 168 -8.18 -6.35 12.64
N GLY A 169 -9.04 -5.37 12.36
CA GLY A 169 -9.30 -4.25 13.26
C GLY A 169 -10.31 -4.57 14.37
N GLY A 170 -10.22 -3.84 15.49
CA GLY A 170 -11.14 -3.96 16.62
C GLY A 170 -10.68 -4.94 17.71
N MET A 171 -11.54 -5.16 18.72
CA MET A 171 -11.24 -5.99 19.91
C MET A 171 -9.92 -5.59 20.61
N THR A 172 -9.74 -4.30 20.91
CA THR A 172 -8.48 -3.72 21.42
C THR A 172 -7.84 -4.52 22.58
N PRO A 173 -8.57 -4.98 23.62
CA PRO A 173 -7.96 -5.79 24.68
C PRO A 173 -7.33 -7.09 24.17
N ARG A 174 -7.96 -7.72 23.18
CA ARG A 174 -7.46 -8.94 22.54
C ARG A 174 -6.23 -8.66 21.67
N GLN A 175 -6.15 -7.49 21.02
CA GLN A 175 -4.95 -7.11 20.24
C GLN A 175 -3.71 -7.08 21.15
N VAL A 176 -3.79 -6.38 22.28
CA VAL A 176 -2.70 -6.29 23.26
C VAL A 176 -2.34 -7.65 23.83
N GLN A 177 -3.34 -8.48 24.16
CA GLN A 177 -3.09 -9.86 24.58
C GLN A 177 -2.30 -10.65 23.52
N LEU A 178 -2.69 -10.59 22.24
CA LEU A 178 -2.02 -11.34 21.19
C LEU A 178 -0.62 -10.79 20.90
N ILE A 179 -0.39 -9.48 21.01
CA ILE A 179 0.96 -8.92 20.90
C ILE A 179 1.86 -9.42 22.03
N HIS A 180 1.33 -9.50 23.25
CA HIS A 180 2.04 -10.06 24.39
C HIS A 180 2.32 -11.57 24.22
N ASP A 181 1.33 -12.34 23.79
CA ASP A 181 1.42 -13.81 23.76
C ASP A 181 2.16 -14.36 22.52
N PHE A 182 2.04 -13.70 21.37
CA PHE A 182 2.63 -14.15 20.09
C PHE A 182 3.91 -13.42 19.70
N GLU A 183 4.26 -12.38 20.46
CA GLU A 183 5.51 -11.63 20.33
C GLU A 183 5.85 -11.18 18.88
N PRO A 184 4.96 -10.47 18.15
CA PRO A 184 5.25 -9.98 16.81
C PRO A 184 6.36 -8.92 16.84
N SER A 185 7.25 -8.94 15.85
CA SER A 185 8.26 -7.88 15.66
C SER A 185 7.71 -6.70 14.85
N ILE A 186 6.66 -6.92 14.06
CA ILE A 186 6.07 -5.90 13.17
C ILE A 186 4.57 -5.78 13.43
N ILE A 187 4.05 -4.56 13.46
CA ILE A 187 2.61 -4.28 13.43
C ILE A 187 2.23 -3.42 12.22
N MET A 188 1.14 -3.78 11.56
CA MET A 188 0.55 -3.03 10.44
C MET A 188 -0.85 -2.57 10.83
N VAL A 189 -1.02 -1.27 11.06
CA VAL A 189 -2.21 -0.69 11.70
C VAL A 189 -2.37 0.79 11.36
N THR A 190 -3.55 1.39 11.51
CA THR A 190 -3.69 2.84 11.39
C THR A 190 -3.02 3.54 12.58
N PRO A 191 -2.41 4.74 12.39
CA PRO A 191 -1.72 5.44 13.47
C PRO A 191 -2.67 5.82 14.62
N SER A 192 -3.92 6.22 14.33
CA SER A 192 -4.91 6.51 15.38
C SER A 192 -5.25 5.27 16.23
N TYR A 193 -5.29 4.09 15.61
CA TYR A 193 -5.59 2.85 16.35
C TYR A 193 -4.37 2.36 17.13
N MET A 194 -3.14 2.65 16.68
CA MET A 194 -1.93 2.39 17.47
C MET A 194 -1.94 3.15 18.80
N LEU A 195 -2.38 4.41 18.81
CA LEU A 195 -2.55 5.18 20.06
C LEU A 195 -3.58 4.52 21.00
N ALA A 196 -4.69 4.02 20.46
CA ALA A 196 -5.67 3.28 21.26
C ALA A 196 -5.11 1.95 21.81
N LEU A 197 -4.19 1.30 21.09
CA LEU A 197 -3.48 0.12 21.59
C LEU A 197 -2.51 0.47 22.72
N LEU A 198 -1.78 1.59 22.61
CA LEU A 198 -0.89 2.09 23.67
C LEU A 198 -1.65 2.32 24.98
N ASP A 199 -2.80 2.99 24.93
CA ASP A 199 -3.64 3.21 26.11
C ASP A 199 -4.16 1.89 26.69
N GLU A 200 -4.42 0.90 25.84
CA GLU A 200 -4.85 -0.44 26.27
C GLU A 200 -3.71 -1.24 26.92
N PHE A 201 -2.47 -1.12 26.46
CA PHE A 201 -1.29 -1.69 27.14
C PHE A 201 -1.23 -1.19 28.59
N GLU A 202 -1.30 0.12 28.78
CA GLU A 202 -1.26 0.76 30.10
C GLU A 202 -2.45 0.34 30.97
N ARG A 203 -3.66 0.24 30.38
CA ARG A 203 -4.86 -0.23 31.07
C ARG A 203 -4.73 -1.67 31.57
N GLN A 204 -4.00 -2.51 30.85
CA GLN A 204 -3.69 -3.88 31.27
C GLN A 204 -2.48 -3.96 32.22
N GLY A 205 -1.85 -2.83 32.56
CA GLY A 205 -0.66 -2.79 33.42
C GLY A 205 0.60 -3.31 32.74
N LEU A 206 0.63 -3.34 31.40
CA LEU A 206 1.78 -3.74 30.60
C LEU A 206 2.54 -2.48 30.14
N ASP A 207 3.86 -2.51 30.22
CA ASP A 207 4.70 -1.46 29.66
C ASP A 207 4.80 -1.65 28.13
N PRO A 208 4.31 -0.70 27.30
CA PRO A 208 4.39 -0.85 25.85
C PRO A 208 5.85 -0.92 25.34
N ARG A 209 6.82 -0.29 26.03
CA ARG A 209 8.24 -0.35 25.66
C ARG A 209 8.84 -1.74 25.86
N ALA A 210 8.25 -2.54 26.74
CA ALA A 210 8.66 -3.92 26.97
C ALA A 210 8.07 -4.90 25.93
N SER A 211 7.24 -4.42 25.00
CA SER A 211 6.69 -5.26 23.94
C SER A 211 7.75 -5.76 22.95
N SER A 212 7.39 -6.81 22.23
CA SER A 212 8.16 -7.43 21.15
C SER A 212 8.27 -6.56 19.91
N LEU A 213 7.38 -5.57 19.74
CA LEU A 213 7.29 -4.73 18.56
C LEU A 213 8.57 -3.93 18.34
N LYS A 214 9.07 -3.95 17.09
CA LYS A 214 10.24 -3.20 16.63
C LYS A 214 9.93 -2.28 15.45
N ILE A 215 8.92 -2.61 14.64
CA ILE A 215 8.53 -1.85 13.45
C ILE A 215 7.02 -1.67 13.39
N GLY A 216 6.59 -0.45 13.11
CA GLY A 216 5.19 -0.05 12.98
C GLY A 216 5.01 0.59 11.62
N ILE A 217 4.16 -0.03 10.80
CA ILE A 217 3.89 0.44 9.44
C ILE A 217 2.49 1.04 9.42
N PHE A 218 2.42 2.36 9.42
CA PHE A 218 1.21 3.14 9.64
C PHE A 218 0.74 3.85 8.39
N GLY A 219 -0.56 3.86 8.15
CA GLY A 219 -1.12 4.43 6.94
C GLY A 219 -2.65 4.41 6.94
N ALA A 220 -3.22 4.56 5.75
CA ALA A 220 -4.66 4.74 5.48
C ALA A 220 -5.27 6.06 5.98
N GLU A 221 -4.53 6.88 6.71
CA GLU A 221 -4.90 8.23 7.15
C GLU A 221 -3.65 9.09 7.35
N PRO A 222 -3.77 10.43 7.27
CA PRO A 222 -2.66 11.33 7.59
C PRO A 222 -2.27 11.26 9.07
N TRP A 223 -0.98 11.41 9.36
CA TRP A 223 -0.45 11.50 10.72
C TRP A 223 0.79 12.42 10.74
N THR A 224 1.15 12.92 11.92
CA THR A 224 2.16 13.98 12.08
C THR A 224 3.46 13.45 12.66
N GLU A 225 4.57 14.18 12.47
CA GLU A 225 5.84 13.86 13.13
C GLU A 225 5.73 13.85 14.66
N ALA A 226 4.87 14.69 15.26
CA ALA A 226 4.62 14.64 16.70
C ALA A 226 3.97 13.31 17.14
N MET A 227 3.07 12.77 16.32
CA MET A 227 2.46 11.45 16.57
C MET A 227 3.49 10.33 16.36
N ARG A 228 4.40 10.47 15.39
CA ARG A 228 5.52 9.56 15.20
C ARG A 228 6.40 9.52 16.45
N ASP A 229 6.87 10.67 16.91
CA ASP A 229 7.71 10.78 18.10
C ASP A 229 7.04 10.16 19.33
N GLU A 230 5.74 10.43 19.55
CA GLU A 230 4.98 9.83 20.66
C GLU A 230 4.96 8.29 20.59
N ILE A 231 4.65 7.73 19.41
CA ILE A 231 4.58 6.27 19.22
C ILE A 231 5.97 5.64 19.41
N GLU A 232 7.01 6.21 18.80
CA GLU A 232 8.38 5.69 18.90
C GLU A 232 8.91 5.72 20.34
N ASP A 233 8.62 6.79 21.09
CA ASP A 233 9.03 6.92 22.48
C ASP A 233 8.26 5.99 23.41
N ARG A 234 6.95 5.78 23.17
CA ARG A 234 6.12 4.90 24.02
C ARG A 234 6.33 3.41 23.75
N LEU A 235 6.76 3.00 22.55
CA LEU A 235 6.97 1.58 22.20
C LEU A 235 8.43 1.17 22.03
N ASP A 236 9.36 2.13 22.00
CA ASP A 236 10.75 1.86 21.65
C ASP A 236 10.91 1.17 20.27
N MET A 237 10.18 1.66 19.27
CA MET A 237 10.09 1.07 17.93
C MET A 237 10.46 2.06 16.81
N HIS A 238 10.57 1.58 15.57
CA HIS A 238 10.55 2.43 14.38
C HIS A 238 9.13 2.56 13.85
N ALA A 239 8.66 3.79 13.68
CA ALA A 239 7.41 4.12 13.00
C ALA A 239 7.71 4.61 11.58
N VAL A 240 7.07 4.01 10.56
CA VAL A 240 7.22 4.40 9.15
C VAL A 240 5.87 4.52 8.45
N ASP A 241 5.80 5.40 7.46
CA ASP A 241 4.57 5.70 6.71
C ASP A 241 4.39 4.82 5.47
N ILE A 242 3.18 4.26 5.30
CA ILE A 242 2.75 3.54 4.11
C ILE A 242 1.56 4.22 3.45
N TYR A 243 1.63 4.38 2.14
CA TYR A 243 0.58 5.04 1.36
C TYR A 243 -0.05 4.11 0.32
N GLY A 244 -1.34 4.36 0.07
CA GLY A 244 -2.10 3.66 -0.93
C GLY A 244 -3.56 4.10 -1.00
N LEU A 245 -4.18 3.81 -2.14
CA LEU A 245 -5.59 4.01 -2.40
C LEU A 245 -6.11 2.91 -3.32
N SER A 246 -7.38 2.51 -3.13
CA SER A 246 -7.97 1.38 -3.85
C SER A 246 -7.94 1.54 -5.36
N GLU A 247 -8.17 2.76 -5.85
CA GLU A 247 -8.28 3.12 -7.26
C GLU A 247 -6.99 2.88 -8.05
N VAL A 248 -5.83 2.90 -7.38
CA VAL A 248 -4.53 2.57 -7.97
C VAL A 248 -4.18 1.11 -7.72
N MET A 249 -4.25 0.67 -6.46
CA MET A 249 -3.96 -0.71 -6.08
C MET A 249 -4.49 -1.04 -4.67
N GLY A 250 -4.10 -0.24 -3.67
CA GLY A 250 -4.23 -0.55 -2.25
C GLY A 250 -3.03 0.03 -1.51
N PRO A 251 -2.77 -0.32 -0.24
CA PRO A 251 -1.47 -0.06 0.39
C PRO A 251 -0.33 -0.59 -0.48
N GLY A 252 0.85 0.03 -0.37
CA GLY A 252 2.04 -0.35 -1.13
C GLY A 252 2.18 0.41 -2.45
N VAL A 253 1.50 1.55 -2.61
CA VAL A 253 1.80 2.49 -3.70
C VAL A 253 3.11 3.24 -3.41
N ALA A 254 3.29 3.63 -2.16
CA ALA A 254 4.52 4.22 -1.67
C ALA A 254 4.76 3.82 -0.20
N GLN A 255 6.02 3.85 0.22
CA GLN A 255 6.45 3.46 1.56
C GLN A 255 7.67 4.29 1.96
N GLU A 256 7.75 4.67 3.22
CA GLU A 256 8.93 5.30 3.79
C GLU A 256 10.03 4.27 4.13
N CYS A 257 11.27 4.60 3.80
CA CYS A 257 12.42 3.75 4.10
C CYS A 257 12.92 4.02 5.53
N VAL A 258 13.12 2.96 6.32
CA VAL A 258 13.44 3.07 7.75
C VAL A 258 14.81 3.71 8.01
N GLU A 259 15.73 3.62 7.06
CA GLU A 259 17.07 4.18 7.11
C GLU A 259 17.13 5.70 6.92
N THR A 260 16.08 6.31 6.36
CA THR A 260 16.02 7.76 6.12
C THR A 260 14.88 8.44 6.85
N LYS A 261 13.69 7.83 6.87
CA LYS A 261 12.45 8.41 7.44
C LYS A 261 12.20 9.85 6.99
N ASP A 262 12.35 10.06 5.68
CA ASP A 262 12.27 11.37 5.01
C ASP A 262 11.06 11.47 4.07
N GLY A 263 10.03 10.65 4.32
CA GLY A 263 8.79 10.61 3.56
C GLY A 263 8.65 9.38 2.66
N LEU A 264 7.56 9.37 1.91
CA LEU A 264 7.12 8.23 1.10
C LEU A 264 7.94 8.08 -0.19
N HIS A 265 8.64 6.96 -0.33
CA HIS A 265 9.23 6.54 -1.59
C HIS A 265 8.14 5.91 -2.48
N ILE A 266 7.84 6.54 -3.61
CA ILE A 266 6.94 5.96 -4.63
C ILE A 266 7.71 4.87 -5.37
N TRP A 267 7.09 3.71 -5.60
CA TRP A 267 7.68 2.64 -6.42
C TRP A 267 7.68 2.99 -7.91
N GLU A 268 8.49 3.97 -8.30
CA GLU A 268 8.53 4.55 -9.65
C GLU A 268 9.04 3.59 -10.73
N ASP A 269 9.76 2.53 -10.35
CA ASP A 269 10.06 1.43 -11.28
C ASP A 269 8.81 0.60 -11.63
N HIS A 270 7.77 0.68 -10.80
CA HIS A 270 6.46 0.08 -11.03
C HIS A 270 5.47 1.04 -11.70
N PHE A 271 5.27 2.22 -11.09
CA PHE A 271 4.27 3.24 -11.46
C PHE A 271 4.76 4.27 -12.48
#